data_AF-A0AAP0NJU5-F1
#
_entry.id   AF-A0AAP0NJU5-F1
#
_cell.length_a   1.000
_cell.length_b   1.000
_cell.length_c   1.000
_cell.angle_alpha   90.00
_cell.angle_beta   90.00
_cell.angle_gamma   90.00
#
_symmetry.space_group_name_H-M   'P 1'
#
loop_
_entity.id
_entity.type
_entity.pdbx_description
1 polymer ?
#
loop_
_entity_poly.entity_id
_entity_poly.type
_entity_poly.pdbx_seq_one_letter_code
_entity_poly.pdbx_strand_id
1 'polypeptide(L)'
;MDENSAVIEAILREEEENYRNANDDAYGWKTVTYPKRQRKSAAKQQPENSTDRGANGDSAGAGDVFRSIEKHSEERRRRALEAQKAAEDAAGAESGARSKRHSDDDDSDVEASGAGGENGGAEVKKAKAKKPKKPKVTVADAASKIDASHLGAFLLDISASYELQHDIMLMRFADYFGRAFASVSASQFPWTKMFKESTVAKMVDIPISHIAEDVYKTSVDWINQRPADALGSFVLWSMDSIVADLASHQGTVKGSKKVVQPAPSKSQVAIFVVLAMALRRKPDVLISLLPIIKENPKYHGQDKLPVTVWVIAQACQGDLAVGLYMWVQILLPMLSSKSSCNPQSRDLILQLVERILSSPKARPILLNGAVRKGERLVPAPALELLMRATFPAPSARVKATERFEALYPTLKEVALVGSPGSKGMKQVTQQVFNFMVKAAGEGVPDLSKEASEIFIWCLVPKS
;
A
#
# COMPACT_ATOMS: atom_id res chain seq x y z
N MET A 1 -6.52 -51.99 -29.68
CA MET A 1 -5.35 -51.93 -28.76
C MET A 1 -4.49 -50.86 -29.37
N ASP A 2 -4.65 -49.65 -28.86
CA ASP A 2 -4.45 -48.46 -29.67
C ASP A 2 -3.05 -47.91 -29.42
N GLU A 3 -2.19 -48.10 -30.42
CA GLU A 3 -0.79 -47.66 -30.46
C GLU A 3 -0.63 -46.15 -30.17
N ASN A 4 -1.66 -45.35 -30.46
CA ASN A 4 -1.67 -43.92 -30.15
C ASN A 4 -1.67 -43.61 -28.64
N SER A 5 -2.23 -44.48 -27.81
CA SER A 5 -2.26 -44.24 -26.36
C SER A 5 -0.89 -44.48 -25.73
N ALA A 6 -0.13 -45.45 -26.25
CA ALA A 6 1.22 -45.76 -25.76
C ALA A 6 2.23 -44.65 -26.15
N VAL A 7 2.06 -44.05 -27.32
CA VAL A 7 2.91 -42.93 -27.78
C VAL A 7 2.67 -41.67 -26.94
N ILE A 8 1.41 -41.37 -26.60
CA ILE A 8 1.08 -40.22 -25.75
C ILE A 8 1.63 -40.41 -24.33
N GLU A 9 1.55 -41.63 -23.78
CA GLU A 9 2.08 -41.91 -22.44
C GLU A 9 3.62 -41.86 -22.39
N ALA A 10 4.30 -42.23 -23.48
CA ALA A 10 5.75 -42.13 -23.61
C ALA A 10 6.22 -40.67 -23.69
N ILE A 11 5.51 -39.82 -24.45
CA ILE A 11 5.82 -38.39 -24.58
C ILE A 11 5.62 -37.68 -23.23
N LEU A 12 4.55 -38.01 -22.50
CA LEU A 12 4.29 -37.42 -21.18
C LEU A 12 5.34 -37.85 -20.13
N ARG A 13 5.88 -39.07 -20.22
CA ARG A 13 6.99 -39.50 -19.36
C ARG A 13 8.31 -38.81 -19.69
N GLU A 14 8.63 -38.62 -20.97
CA GLU A 14 9.84 -37.87 -21.38
C GLU A 14 9.74 -36.40 -20.96
N GLU A 15 8.56 -35.78 -21.02
CA GLU A 15 8.34 -34.41 -20.54
C GLU A 15 8.45 -34.29 -19.00
N GLU A 16 7.94 -35.27 -18.24
CA GLU A 16 8.08 -35.29 -16.77
C GLU A 16 9.53 -35.55 -16.31
N GLU A 17 10.30 -36.40 -17.01
CA GLU A 17 11.72 -36.64 -16.70
C GLU A 17 12.59 -35.43 -17.08
N ASN A 18 12.32 -34.75 -18.19
CA ASN A 18 13.00 -33.49 -18.54
C ASN A 18 12.69 -32.36 -17.56
N TYR A 19 11.45 -32.27 -17.04
CA TYR A 19 11.10 -31.26 -16.02
C TYR A 19 11.74 -31.54 -14.66
N ARG A 20 12.02 -32.80 -14.32
CA ARG A 20 12.76 -33.17 -13.10
C ARG A 20 14.26 -32.89 -13.24
N ASN A 21 14.86 -33.20 -14.38
CA ASN A 21 16.30 -32.97 -14.61
C ASN A 21 16.65 -31.47 -14.83
N ALA A 22 15.73 -30.66 -15.35
CA ALA A 22 15.97 -29.22 -15.56
C ALA A 22 15.89 -28.37 -14.26
N ASN A 23 15.31 -28.90 -13.18
CA ASN A 23 15.09 -28.15 -11.93
C ASN A 23 16.14 -28.42 -10.84
N ASP A 24 17.07 -29.35 -11.04
CA ASP A 24 18.01 -29.75 -9.99
C ASP A 24 19.32 -28.93 -9.98
N ASP A 25 19.59 -28.10 -10.99
CA ASP A 25 20.88 -27.39 -11.12
C ASP A 25 20.85 -25.84 -11.07
N ALA A 26 19.69 -25.21 -10.79
CA ALA A 26 19.60 -23.74 -10.88
C ALA A 26 19.54 -22.96 -9.56
N TYR A 27 19.16 -23.54 -8.40
CA TYR A 27 19.01 -22.78 -7.14
C TYR A 27 19.32 -23.55 -5.84
N GLY A 28 20.40 -24.34 -5.84
CA GLY A 28 20.90 -24.96 -4.62
C GLY A 28 21.69 -23.99 -3.73
N TRP A 29 21.12 -23.55 -2.60
CA TRP A 29 21.90 -22.91 -1.54
C TRP A 29 23.00 -23.87 -1.07
N LYS A 30 24.28 -23.56 -1.34
CA LYS A 30 25.41 -24.29 -0.77
C LYS A 30 25.67 -23.81 0.66
N THR A 31 25.46 -24.70 1.62
CA THR A 31 25.89 -24.49 3.01
C THR A 31 27.42 -24.42 3.06
N VAL A 32 27.97 -23.22 3.28
CA VAL A 32 29.40 -23.04 3.55
C VAL A 32 29.66 -23.32 5.02
N THR A 33 30.13 -24.54 5.30
CA THR A 33 30.56 -24.93 6.64
C THR A 33 31.97 -24.39 6.89
N TYR A 34 32.11 -23.39 7.75
CA TYR A 34 33.43 -22.96 8.23
C TYR A 34 33.92 -23.96 9.29
N PRO A 35 35.10 -24.58 9.15
CA PRO A 35 35.72 -25.29 10.25
C PRO A 35 36.06 -24.27 11.35
N LYS A 36 35.44 -24.48 12.51
CA LYS A 36 35.60 -23.71 13.75
C LYS A 36 37.07 -23.75 14.18
N ARG A 37 37.86 -22.74 13.80
CA ARG A 37 39.26 -22.61 14.22
C ARG A 37 39.30 -22.27 15.71
N GLN A 38 39.70 -23.26 16.51
CA GLN A 38 39.95 -23.10 17.94
C GLN A 38 41.00 -22.01 18.17
N ARG A 39 40.60 -21.02 18.96
CA ARG A 39 41.46 -19.95 19.45
C ARG A 39 42.34 -20.54 20.55
N LYS A 40 43.60 -20.82 20.26
CA LYS A 40 44.64 -21.02 21.27
C LYS A 40 45.62 -19.85 21.22
N SER A 41 45.69 -19.16 22.36
CA SER A 41 46.70 -18.21 22.78
C SER A 41 48.07 -18.88 22.86
N ALA A 42 49.07 -18.31 22.19
CA ALA A 42 50.47 -18.47 22.55
C ALA A 42 51.26 -17.25 22.04
N ALA A 43 51.95 -16.60 22.97
CA ALA A 43 52.87 -15.49 22.73
C ALA A 43 54.22 -16.01 22.21
N LYS A 44 54.83 -15.33 21.23
CA LYS A 44 56.19 -14.75 21.28
C LYS A 44 56.70 -14.32 19.89
N GLN A 45 57.13 -13.06 19.85
CA GLN A 45 58.40 -12.52 19.34
C GLN A 45 58.92 -12.96 17.95
N GLN A 46 59.04 -11.95 17.09
CA GLN A 46 59.92 -11.80 15.92
C GLN A 46 61.39 -12.18 16.23
N PRO A 47 62.21 -12.60 15.23
CA PRO A 47 62.89 -11.61 14.38
C PRO A 47 63.11 -11.94 12.88
N GLU A 48 63.25 -10.82 12.17
CA GLU A 48 63.93 -10.43 10.92
C GLU A 48 64.52 -11.39 9.85
N ASN A 49 64.36 -10.89 8.61
CA ASN A 49 65.21 -10.93 7.41
C ASN A 49 65.39 -12.22 6.58
N SER A 50 64.81 -12.21 5.36
CA SER A 50 65.57 -12.10 4.10
C SER A 50 64.65 -11.99 2.86
N THR A 51 64.84 -10.90 2.10
CA THR A 51 64.85 -10.71 0.62
C THR A 51 64.61 -11.98 -0.24
N ASP A 52 63.92 -12.02 -1.40
CA ASP A 52 63.82 -11.08 -2.52
C ASP A 52 62.80 -11.63 -3.57
N ARG A 53 62.37 -10.74 -4.48
CA ARG A 53 61.82 -10.95 -5.86
C ARG A 53 60.31 -11.15 -6.10
N GLY A 54 59.74 -10.14 -6.78
CA GLY A 54 58.60 -10.28 -7.69
C GLY A 54 57.86 -8.96 -7.96
N ALA A 55 58.35 -8.15 -8.90
CA ALA A 55 57.89 -6.81 -9.26
C ALA A 55 56.49 -6.73 -9.90
N ASN A 56 55.71 -5.69 -9.56
CA ASN A 56 55.24 -4.65 -10.49
C ASN A 56 54.25 -3.67 -9.84
N GLY A 57 54.43 -2.35 -10.08
CA GLY A 57 53.36 -1.36 -10.10
C GLY A 57 53.37 -0.29 -9.00
N ASP A 58 54.04 0.83 -9.28
CA ASP A 58 53.90 2.10 -8.57
C ASP A 58 52.45 2.62 -8.61
N SER A 59 51.85 2.92 -7.46
CA SER A 59 51.02 4.12 -7.27
C SER A 59 50.81 4.38 -5.78
N ALA A 60 51.53 5.38 -5.28
CA ALA A 60 51.28 6.00 -3.99
C ALA A 60 49.85 6.57 -3.94
N GLY A 61 49.11 6.29 -2.86
CA GLY A 61 47.85 6.97 -2.56
C GLY A 61 46.63 6.11 -2.24
N ALA A 62 46.77 4.89 -1.70
CA ALA A 62 45.63 4.17 -1.12
C ALA A 62 45.34 4.71 0.29
N GLY A 63 44.68 5.87 0.36
CA GLY A 63 44.03 6.33 1.57
C GLY A 63 42.94 5.33 1.96
N ASP A 64 43.06 4.75 3.15
CA ASP A 64 42.15 3.75 3.70
C ASP A 64 40.69 4.27 3.72
N VAL A 65 39.93 3.96 2.66
CA VAL A 65 38.58 4.49 2.38
C VAL A 65 37.62 4.19 3.53
N PHE A 66 37.86 3.10 4.27
CA PHE A 66 37.03 2.70 5.41
C PHE A 66 37.36 3.44 6.69
N ARG A 67 38.52 4.12 6.77
CA ARG A 67 38.95 4.83 7.98
C ARG A 67 38.04 6.01 8.33
N SER A 68 37.46 6.67 7.32
CA SER A 68 36.46 7.73 7.51
C SER A 68 35.15 7.18 8.10
N ILE A 69 34.71 6.00 7.61
CA ILE A 69 33.51 5.31 8.10
C ILE A 69 33.72 4.78 9.52
N GLU A 70 34.89 4.19 9.79
CA GLU A 70 35.29 3.69 11.11
C GLU A 70 35.28 4.85 12.13
N LYS A 71 35.93 5.97 11.79
CA LYS A 71 35.99 7.17 12.65
C LYS A 71 34.61 7.75 12.94
N HIS A 72 33.71 7.78 11.94
CA HIS A 72 32.34 8.24 12.14
C HIS A 72 31.51 7.26 12.99
N SER A 73 31.80 5.95 12.91
CA SER A 73 31.17 4.94 13.77
C SER A 73 31.64 5.05 15.23
N GLU A 74 32.93 5.29 15.44
CA GLU A 74 33.54 5.48 16.75
C GLU A 74 33.06 6.77 17.40
N GLU A 75 32.94 7.86 16.63
CA GLU A 75 32.45 9.13 17.14
C GLU A 75 30.97 9.07 17.55
N ARG A 76 30.13 8.32 16.80
CA ARG A 76 28.75 8.03 17.21
C ARG A 76 28.68 7.21 18.49
N ARG A 77 29.57 6.22 18.64
CA ARG A 77 29.66 5.40 19.86
C ARG A 77 30.10 6.24 21.06
N ARG A 78 31.06 7.14 20.87
CA ARG A 78 31.54 8.08 21.89
C ARG A 78 30.41 9.03 22.34
N ARG A 79 29.69 9.66 21.40
CA ARG A 79 28.56 10.54 21.75
C ARG A 79 27.43 9.82 22.46
N ALA A 80 27.15 8.56 22.10
CA ALA A 80 26.14 7.77 22.79
C ALA A 80 26.53 7.47 24.24
N LEU A 81 27.80 7.13 24.49
CA LEU A 81 28.31 6.90 25.85
C LEU A 81 28.37 8.19 26.67
N GLU A 82 28.74 9.31 26.06
CA GLU A 82 28.77 10.62 26.72
C GLU A 82 27.37 11.12 27.06
N ALA A 83 26.40 10.93 26.16
CA ALA A 83 24.99 11.23 26.44
C ALA A 83 24.39 10.33 27.52
N GLN A 84 24.79 9.05 27.57
CA GLN A 84 24.38 8.14 28.63
C GLN A 84 24.97 8.55 29.98
N LYS A 85 26.25 8.92 30.02
CA LYS A 85 26.91 9.42 31.24
C LYS A 85 26.31 10.74 31.71
N ALA A 86 26.02 11.67 30.80
CA ALA A 86 25.34 12.92 31.13
C ALA A 86 23.92 12.71 31.67
N ALA A 87 23.20 11.69 31.17
CA ALA A 87 21.89 11.32 31.70
C ALA A 87 21.97 10.67 33.10
N GLU A 88 23.02 9.90 33.36
CA GLU A 88 23.31 9.31 34.68
C GLU A 88 23.73 10.39 35.70
N ASP A 89 24.56 11.36 35.30
CA ASP A 89 24.99 12.50 36.13
C ASP A 89 23.81 13.45 36.43
N ALA A 90 22.89 13.65 35.47
CA ALA A 90 21.66 14.42 35.68
C ALA A 90 20.67 13.71 36.62
N ALA A 91 20.59 12.38 36.58
CA ALA A 91 19.77 11.58 37.50
C ALA A 91 20.37 11.51 38.93
N GLY A 92 21.70 11.66 39.06
CA GLY A 92 22.39 11.71 40.34
C GLY A 92 22.25 13.02 41.12
N ALA A 93 21.80 14.10 40.48
CA ALA A 93 21.65 15.42 41.09
C ALA A 93 20.30 15.63 41.82
N GLU A 94 19.30 14.76 41.62
CA GLU A 94 17.93 14.93 42.14
C GLU A 94 17.52 14.01 43.30
N SER A 95 18.42 13.26 43.94
CA SER A 95 18.04 12.48 45.14
C SER A 95 19.11 12.41 46.24
N GLY A 96 19.41 13.57 46.82
CA GLY A 96 20.05 13.63 48.14
C GLY A 96 19.03 13.37 49.26
N ALA A 97 18.78 12.11 49.64
CA ALA A 97 18.31 11.74 50.99
C ALA A 97 18.31 10.21 51.26
N ARG A 98 19.43 9.72 51.78
CA ARG A 98 19.55 8.85 52.98
C ARG A 98 18.42 7.83 53.27
N SER A 99 18.74 6.53 53.24
CA SER A 99 18.82 5.70 54.47
C SER A 99 19.22 4.24 54.19
N LYS A 100 20.27 3.80 54.90
CA LYS A 100 20.60 2.40 55.24
C LYS A 100 19.37 1.66 55.76
N ARG A 101 19.22 0.37 55.41
CA ARG A 101 19.20 -0.76 56.37
C ARG A 101 19.08 -2.12 55.67
N HIS A 102 20.00 -3.01 56.05
CA HIS A 102 19.87 -4.47 56.04
C HIS A 102 18.58 -4.94 56.71
N SER A 103 18.01 -6.06 56.26
CA SER A 103 17.77 -7.23 57.10
C SER A 103 17.26 -8.40 56.24
N ASP A 104 17.94 -9.54 56.36
CA ASP A 104 17.35 -10.89 56.24
C ASP A 104 16.13 -11.01 57.16
N ASP A 105 15.13 -11.81 56.80
CA ASP A 105 15.00 -13.14 57.40
C ASP A 105 13.84 -13.96 56.83
N ASP A 106 14.06 -15.25 56.96
CA ASP A 106 13.34 -16.41 56.53
C ASP A 106 12.07 -16.68 57.36
N ASP A 107 11.28 -17.61 56.83
CA ASP A 107 10.58 -18.65 57.58
C ASP A 107 9.07 -18.57 57.94
N SER A 108 8.44 -19.69 57.57
CA SER A 108 7.38 -20.50 58.18
C SER A 108 6.06 -19.91 58.75
N ASP A 109 5.00 -20.25 58.02
CA ASP A 109 4.04 -21.34 58.34
C ASP A 109 2.81 -21.12 59.26
N VAL A 110 1.76 -21.85 58.84
CA VAL A 110 0.62 -22.47 59.53
C VAL A 110 -0.65 -21.76 60.07
N GLU A 111 -1.77 -22.35 59.60
CA GLU A 111 -3.10 -22.63 60.20
C GLU A 111 -4.12 -21.50 60.41
N ALA A 112 -5.34 -21.63 59.87
CA ALA A 112 -6.30 -22.69 60.22
C ALA A 112 -7.52 -22.69 59.27
N SER A 113 -7.92 -23.90 58.92
CA SER A 113 -8.98 -24.26 57.98
C SER A 113 -10.32 -24.50 58.70
N GLY A 114 -11.42 -24.26 57.99
CA GLY A 114 -12.76 -24.71 58.35
C GLY A 114 -13.44 -25.45 57.21
N ALA A 115 -13.49 -26.79 57.35
CA ALA A 115 -14.49 -27.75 56.85
C ALA A 115 -14.73 -27.96 55.34
N GLY A 116 -14.34 -29.17 54.89
CA GLY A 116 -15.32 -30.13 54.32
C GLY A 116 -15.22 -30.47 52.82
N GLY A 117 -14.77 -31.70 52.52
CA GLY A 117 -15.49 -32.59 51.59
C GLY A 117 -15.08 -32.66 50.11
N GLU A 118 -14.06 -33.49 49.84
CA GLU A 118 -13.92 -34.48 48.76
C GLU A 118 -14.10 -34.16 47.25
N ASN A 119 -12.98 -34.46 46.56
CA ASN A 119 -12.81 -35.19 45.30
C ASN A 119 -12.96 -34.49 43.93
N GLY A 120 -11.85 -34.57 43.17
CA GLY A 120 -11.83 -34.51 41.71
C GLY A 120 -10.63 -33.74 41.16
N GLY A 121 -9.50 -34.42 40.96
CA GLY A 121 -8.24 -33.81 40.51
C GLY A 121 -8.33 -33.07 39.17
N ALA A 122 -7.68 -31.91 39.11
CA ALA A 122 -7.24 -31.27 37.88
C ALA A 122 -6.01 -30.40 38.17
N GLU A 123 -4.90 -30.67 37.50
CA GLU A 123 -3.72 -29.79 37.48
C GLU A 123 -4.13 -28.37 37.06
N VAL A 124 -4.07 -27.43 38.01
CA VAL A 124 -4.30 -26.01 37.75
C VAL A 124 -3.03 -25.42 37.14
N LYS A 125 -3.12 -25.14 35.84
CA LYS A 125 -2.20 -24.28 35.09
C LYS A 125 -1.85 -23.03 35.91
N LYS A 126 -0.55 -22.82 36.13
CA LYS A 126 0.04 -21.55 36.62
C LYS A 126 -0.65 -20.36 35.96
N ALA A 127 -1.40 -19.59 36.76
CA ALA A 127 -1.97 -18.32 36.35
C ALA A 127 -0.83 -17.35 36.00
N LYS A 128 -0.64 -17.08 34.71
CA LYS A 128 0.21 -15.98 34.24
C LYS A 128 -0.31 -14.68 34.84
N ALA A 129 0.52 -14.02 35.64
CA ALA A 129 0.29 -12.64 36.07
C ALA A 129 -0.11 -11.78 34.87
N LYS A 130 -1.26 -11.10 34.99
CA LYS A 130 -1.73 -10.16 33.96
C LYS A 130 -0.69 -9.05 33.83
N LYS A 131 0.05 -9.04 32.72
CA LYS A 131 0.89 -7.90 32.33
C LYS A 131 0.06 -6.62 32.47
N PRO A 132 0.59 -5.53 33.04
CA PRO A 132 -0.11 -4.25 33.11
C PRO A 132 -0.60 -3.90 31.70
N LYS A 133 -1.91 -3.61 31.57
CA LYS A 133 -2.51 -3.22 30.29
C LYS A 133 -1.75 -2.00 29.79
N LYS A 134 -1.04 -2.14 28.66
CA LYS A 134 -0.44 -1.00 27.97
C LYS A 134 -1.51 0.08 27.81
N PRO A 135 -1.17 1.37 28.01
CA PRO A 135 -2.11 2.46 27.78
C PRO A 135 -2.77 2.32 26.41
N LYS A 136 -4.10 2.40 26.36
CA LYS A 136 -4.88 2.30 25.11
C LYS A 136 -4.77 3.65 24.39
N VAL A 137 -3.66 3.87 23.69
CA VAL A 137 -3.45 5.08 22.89
C VAL A 137 -4.26 4.97 21.61
N THR A 138 -5.20 5.89 21.41
CA THR A 138 -6.03 5.97 20.19
C THR A 138 -5.27 6.65 19.05
N VAL A 139 -5.79 6.56 17.81
CA VAL A 139 -5.25 7.30 16.66
C VAL A 139 -5.30 8.81 16.93
N ALA A 140 -6.40 9.31 17.50
CA ALA A 140 -6.55 10.72 17.84
C ALA A 140 -5.52 11.19 18.88
N ASP A 141 -5.30 10.41 19.95
CA ASP A 141 -4.32 10.75 20.98
C ASP A 141 -2.90 10.84 20.42
N ALA A 142 -2.53 9.92 19.52
CA ALA A 142 -1.23 9.93 18.88
C ALA A 142 -1.09 11.08 17.87
N ALA A 143 -2.13 11.35 17.07
CA ALA A 143 -2.13 12.43 16.08
C ALA A 143 -2.04 13.82 16.74
N SER A 144 -2.72 14.02 17.88
CA SER A 144 -2.70 15.28 18.63
C SER A 144 -1.33 15.68 19.18
N LYS A 145 -0.38 14.74 19.23
CA LYS A 145 1.00 14.97 19.71
C LYS A 145 1.95 15.35 18.59
N ILE A 146 1.51 15.31 17.34
CA ILE A 146 2.33 15.71 16.20
C ILE A 146 2.34 17.23 16.17
N ASP A 147 3.51 17.81 16.43
CA ASP A 147 3.71 19.24 16.31
C ASP A 147 4.12 19.62 14.87
N ALA A 148 3.45 20.62 14.30
CA ALA A 148 3.69 21.05 12.92
C ALA A 148 5.05 21.76 12.75
N SER A 149 5.52 22.48 13.77
CA SER A 149 6.82 23.17 13.72
C SER A 149 7.97 22.16 13.74
N HIS A 150 7.88 21.15 14.60
CA HIS A 150 8.81 20.03 14.66
C HIS A 150 8.80 19.22 13.36
N LEU A 151 7.62 18.93 12.80
CA LEU A 151 7.52 18.30 11.49
C LEU A 151 8.19 19.16 10.41
N GLY A 152 7.92 20.46 10.37
CA GLY A 152 8.51 21.39 9.42
C GLY A 152 10.04 21.41 9.50
N ALA A 153 10.59 21.51 10.72
CA ALA A 153 12.04 21.45 10.95
C ALA A 153 12.64 20.11 10.49
N PHE A 154 11.99 19.00 10.80
CA PHE A 154 12.41 17.67 10.34
C PHE A 154 12.40 17.56 8.81
N LEU A 155 11.36 18.07 8.15
CA LEU A 155 11.24 18.06 6.69
C LEU A 155 12.33 18.89 6.01
N LEU A 156 12.69 20.03 6.60
CA LEU A 156 13.82 20.85 6.13
C LEU A 156 15.15 20.12 6.29
N ASP A 157 15.38 19.50 7.45
CA ASP A 157 16.61 18.74 7.73
C ASP A 157 16.81 17.56 6.77
N ILE A 158 15.77 16.74 6.55
CA ILE A 158 15.88 15.63 5.59
C ILE A 158 16.00 16.12 4.15
N SER A 159 15.43 17.29 3.81
CA SER A 159 15.56 17.86 2.47
C SER A 159 16.99 18.32 2.18
N ALA A 160 17.66 18.89 3.18
CA ALA A 160 19.06 19.27 3.09
C ALA A 160 19.99 18.05 3.11
N SER A 161 19.71 17.07 3.99
CA SER A 161 20.57 15.88 4.17
C SER A 161 20.52 14.89 3.01
N TYR A 162 19.43 14.89 2.23
CA TYR A 162 19.17 13.90 1.19
C TYR A 162 18.74 14.55 -0.14
N GLU A 163 19.28 15.71 -0.47
CA GLU A 163 18.83 16.58 -1.58
C GLU A 163 18.55 15.85 -2.91
N LEU A 164 19.42 14.91 -3.30
CA LEU A 164 19.29 14.12 -4.54
C LEU A 164 18.61 12.75 -4.35
N GLN A 165 18.29 12.37 -3.12
CA GLN A 165 17.78 11.04 -2.75
C GLN A 165 16.30 11.11 -2.35
N HIS A 166 15.44 11.44 -3.31
CA HIS A 166 14.01 11.65 -3.08
C HIS A 166 13.29 10.45 -2.47
N ASP A 167 13.68 9.23 -2.83
CA ASP A 167 13.10 8.02 -2.24
C ASP A 167 13.43 7.93 -0.74
N ILE A 168 14.66 8.25 -0.34
CA ILE A 168 15.06 8.27 1.07
C ILE A 168 14.28 9.33 1.84
N MET A 169 14.11 10.53 1.27
CA MET A 169 13.31 11.59 1.88
C MET A 169 11.87 11.13 2.15
N LEU A 170 11.22 10.49 1.17
CA LEU A 170 9.85 10.00 1.30
C LEU A 170 9.73 8.86 2.31
N MET A 171 10.72 7.97 2.37
CA MET A 171 10.80 6.92 3.39
C MET A 171 10.98 7.52 4.80
N ARG A 172 11.83 8.54 4.96
CA ARG A 172 12.01 9.26 6.23
C ARG A 172 10.75 9.98 6.67
N PHE A 173 10.01 10.56 5.73
CA PHE A 173 8.70 11.14 5.97
C PHE A 173 7.70 10.09 6.50
N ALA A 174 7.63 8.92 5.87
CA ALA A 174 6.81 7.81 6.39
C ALA A 174 7.27 7.33 7.77
N ASP A 175 8.58 7.24 8.01
CA ASP A 175 9.16 6.88 9.32
C ASP A 175 8.76 7.86 10.43
N TYR A 176 8.68 9.16 10.12
CA TYR A 176 8.25 10.18 11.08
C TYR A 176 6.84 9.89 11.60
N PHE A 177 5.89 9.68 10.69
CA PHE A 177 4.52 9.29 11.05
C PHE A 177 4.48 7.89 11.68
N GLY A 178 5.31 6.96 11.23
CA GLY A 178 5.47 5.63 11.83
C GLY A 178 5.85 5.70 13.31
N ARG A 179 6.78 6.60 13.66
CA ARG A 179 7.18 6.87 15.05
C ARG A 179 6.06 7.55 15.84
N ALA A 180 5.41 8.55 15.27
CA ALA A 180 4.29 9.25 15.91
C ALA A 180 3.15 8.28 16.28
N PHE A 181 2.85 7.33 15.39
CA PHE A 181 1.79 6.35 15.60
C PHE A 181 2.26 5.00 16.19
N ALA A 182 3.53 4.85 16.59
CA ALA A 182 4.09 3.58 17.06
C ALA A 182 3.40 3.02 18.32
N SER A 183 2.78 3.88 19.12
CA SER A 183 2.04 3.51 20.33
C SER A 183 0.59 3.07 20.06
N VAL A 184 0.06 3.31 18.86
CA VAL A 184 -1.29 2.93 18.46
C VAL A 184 -1.33 1.43 18.18
N SER A 185 -2.12 0.69 18.96
CA SER A 185 -2.29 -0.75 18.73
C SER A 185 -3.21 -1.01 17.52
N ALA A 186 -3.04 -2.16 16.85
CA ALA A 186 -3.88 -2.57 15.73
C ALA A 186 -5.39 -2.57 16.04
N SER A 187 -5.78 -2.79 17.31
CA SER A 187 -7.19 -2.73 17.73
C SER A 187 -7.79 -1.32 17.69
N GLN A 188 -6.95 -0.28 17.73
CA GLN A 188 -7.37 1.12 17.63
C GLN A 188 -7.46 1.61 16.19
N PHE A 189 -6.99 0.80 15.23
CA PHE A 189 -7.12 1.08 13.80
C PHE A 189 -7.40 -0.22 13.03
N PRO A 190 -8.61 -0.80 13.19
CA PRO A 190 -9.00 -2.04 12.52
C PRO A 190 -9.38 -1.76 11.06
N TRP A 191 -8.40 -1.37 10.24
CA TRP A 191 -8.61 -0.91 8.87
C TRP A 191 -9.28 -1.96 7.96
N THR A 192 -9.06 -3.25 8.21
CA THR A 192 -9.74 -4.34 7.49
C THR A 192 -11.24 -4.40 7.78
N LYS A 193 -11.68 -4.04 8.99
CA LYS A 193 -13.10 -3.90 9.34
C LYS A 193 -13.68 -2.62 8.76
N MET A 194 -12.91 -1.54 8.79
CA MET A 194 -13.29 -0.26 8.16
C MET A 194 -13.72 -0.48 6.71
N PHE A 195 -12.95 -1.24 5.91
CA PHE A 195 -13.31 -1.55 4.52
C PHE A 195 -14.48 -2.52 4.32
N LYS A 196 -14.83 -3.31 5.34
CA LYS A 196 -15.99 -4.22 5.26
C LYS A 196 -17.30 -3.57 5.70
N GLU A 197 -17.22 -2.61 6.62
CA GLU A 197 -18.38 -2.07 7.34
C GLU A 197 -18.69 -0.61 6.96
N SER A 198 -17.74 0.12 6.37
CA SER A 198 -17.91 1.55 6.06
C SER A 198 -18.29 1.78 4.60
N THR A 199 -19.11 2.81 4.35
CA THR A 199 -19.33 3.32 3.00
C THR A 199 -18.06 3.97 2.45
N VAL A 200 -17.98 4.09 1.13
CA VAL A 200 -16.85 4.79 0.47
C VAL A 200 -16.68 6.20 1.02
N ALA A 201 -17.79 6.89 1.31
CA ALA A 201 -17.75 8.24 1.84
C ALA A 201 -17.10 8.34 3.22
N LYS A 202 -17.29 7.34 4.09
CA LYS A 202 -16.72 7.33 5.44
C LYS A 202 -15.25 6.92 5.44
N MET A 203 -14.90 5.87 4.70
CA MET A 203 -13.54 5.31 4.73
C MET A 203 -12.45 6.24 4.16
N VAL A 204 -12.83 7.21 3.31
CA VAL A 204 -11.88 8.13 2.67
C VAL A 204 -11.25 9.07 3.69
N ASP A 205 -12.01 9.54 4.67
CA ASP A 205 -11.56 10.59 5.60
C ASP A 205 -10.94 10.03 6.89
N ILE A 206 -11.26 8.78 7.27
CA ILE A 206 -10.76 8.14 8.51
C ILE A 206 -9.24 8.24 8.70
N PRO A 207 -8.39 8.00 7.67
CA PRO A 207 -6.95 8.04 7.86
C PRO A 207 -6.40 9.42 8.24
N ILE A 208 -7.06 10.50 7.81
CA ILE A 208 -6.56 11.87 8.03
C ILE A 208 -7.46 12.70 8.96
N SER A 209 -8.60 12.18 9.40
CA SER A 209 -9.61 12.93 10.17
C SER A 209 -9.11 13.45 11.53
N HIS A 210 -8.03 12.86 12.04
CA HIS A 210 -7.41 13.24 13.31
C HIS A 210 -6.10 14.02 13.15
N ILE A 211 -5.62 14.21 11.91
CA ILE A 211 -4.42 14.99 11.66
C ILE A 211 -4.78 16.47 11.77
N ALA A 212 -4.03 17.21 12.59
CA ALA A 212 -4.21 18.65 12.70
C ALA A 212 -3.96 19.35 11.34
N GLU A 213 -4.72 20.42 11.06
CA GLU A 213 -4.72 21.06 9.75
C GLU A 213 -3.35 21.63 9.35
N ASP A 214 -2.63 22.17 10.33
CA ASP A 214 -1.26 22.68 10.19
C ASP A 214 -0.24 21.56 9.86
N VAL A 215 -0.34 20.40 10.51
CA VAL A 215 0.45 19.19 10.22
C VAL A 215 0.13 18.69 8.80
N TYR A 216 -1.15 18.64 8.45
CA TYR A 216 -1.60 18.24 7.12
C TYR A 216 -1.04 19.18 6.05
N LYS A 217 -1.21 20.49 6.22
CA LYS A 217 -0.73 21.53 5.30
C LYS A 217 0.79 21.45 5.11
N THR A 218 1.53 21.42 6.21
CA THR A 218 3.00 21.29 6.20
C THR A 218 3.46 20.05 5.42
N SER A 219 2.78 18.92 5.63
CA SER A 219 3.07 17.67 4.93
C SER A 219 2.79 17.77 3.43
N VAL A 220 1.60 18.25 3.03
CA VAL A 220 1.21 18.29 1.62
C VAL A 220 1.98 19.35 0.84
N ASP A 221 2.32 20.48 1.45
CA ASP A 221 3.15 21.51 0.80
C ASP A 221 4.55 20.98 0.49
N TRP A 222 5.13 20.19 1.41
CA TRP A 222 6.41 19.53 1.19
C TRP A 222 6.33 18.39 0.14
N ILE A 223 5.30 17.54 0.22
CA ILE A 223 5.03 16.50 -0.80
C ILE A 223 4.91 17.12 -2.19
N ASN A 224 4.29 18.30 -2.29
CA ASN A 224 4.07 18.97 -3.57
C ASN A 224 5.39 19.32 -4.29
N GLN A 225 6.49 19.45 -3.55
CA GLN A 225 7.82 19.76 -4.09
C GLN A 225 8.58 18.51 -4.54
N ARG A 226 8.08 17.30 -4.27
CA ARG A 226 8.76 16.05 -4.66
C ARG A 226 8.51 15.72 -6.13
N PRO A 227 9.49 15.13 -6.85
CA PRO A 227 9.33 14.74 -8.24
C PRO A 227 8.27 13.64 -8.39
N ALA A 228 7.57 13.64 -9.53
CA ALA A 228 6.47 12.72 -9.77
C ALA A 228 6.91 11.24 -9.74
N ASP A 229 8.09 10.93 -10.29
CA ASP A 229 8.61 9.56 -10.36
C ASP A 229 8.89 8.98 -8.97
N ALA A 230 9.56 9.75 -8.10
CA ALA A 230 9.81 9.31 -6.72
C ALA A 230 8.51 9.15 -5.92
N LEU A 231 7.53 10.04 -6.14
CA LEU A 231 6.20 9.87 -5.56
C LEU A 231 5.49 8.63 -6.09
N GLY A 232 5.67 8.29 -7.37
CA GLY A 232 5.17 7.05 -7.96
C GLY A 232 5.70 5.81 -7.24
N SER A 233 7.03 5.74 -7.06
CA SER A 233 7.67 4.68 -6.29
C SER A 233 7.16 4.60 -4.85
N PHE A 234 7.00 5.75 -4.20
CA PHE A 234 6.49 5.83 -2.83
C PHE A 234 5.02 5.38 -2.70
N VAL A 235 4.17 5.78 -3.63
CA VAL A 235 2.76 5.35 -3.69
C VAL A 235 2.68 3.83 -3.89
N LEU A 236 3.46 3.26 -4.83
CA LEU A 236 3.53 1.82 -5.03
C LEU A 236 4.02 1.09 -3.78
N TRP A 237 5.10 1.56 -3.14
CA TRP A 237 5.62 0.98 -1.90
C TRP A 237 4.58 1.00 -0.77
N SER A 238 3.83 2.09 -0.64
CA SER A 238 2.76 2.21 0.35
C SER A 238 1.61 1.27 0.06
N MET A 239 1.20 1.15 -1.21
CA MET A 239 0.18 0.19 -1.65
C MET A 239 0.63 -1.26 -1.40
N ASP A 240 1.87 -1.59 -1.73
CA ASP A 240 2.46 -2.91 -1.50
C ASP A 240 2.49 -3.25 0.00
N SER A 241 2.78 -2.26 0.85
CA SER A 241 2.74 -2.41 2.30
C SER A 241 1.33 -2.74 2.81
N ILE A 242 0.29 -2.09 2.28
CA ILE A 242 -1.11 -2.37 2.64
C ILE A 242 -1.54 -3.75 2.12
N VAL A 243 -1.18 -4.10 0.88
CA VAL A 243 -1.52 -5.41 0.29
C VAL A 243 -0.82 -6.56 1.01
N ALA A 244 0.44 -6.38 1.41
CA ALA A 244 1.18 -7.36 2.19
C ALA A 244 0.54 -7.56 3.58
N ASP A 245 0.12 -6.47 4.23
CA ASP A 245 -0.60 -6.52 5.51
C ASP A 245 -1.96 -7.23 5.36
N LEU A 246 -2.69 -6.94 4.27
CA LEU A 246 -3.95 -7.61 3.94
C LEU A 246 -3.77 -9.13 3.83
N ALA A 247 -2.75 -9.57 3.10
CA ALA A 247 -2.44 -10.99 2.93
C ALA A 247 -2.11 -11.66 4.27
N SER A 248 -1.40 -10.95 5.17
CA SER A 248 -1.10 -11.44 6.51
C SER A 248 -2.36 -11.65 7.36
N HIS A 249 -3.36 -10.78 7.21
CA HIS A 249 -4.65 -10.91 7.88
C HIS A 249 -5.49 -12.08 7.34
N GLN A 250 -5.34 -12.43 6.06
CA GLN A 250 -6.05 -13.57 5.46
C GLN A 250 -5.39 -14.93 5.78
N GLY A 251 -4.05 -14.97 5.89
CA GLY A 251 -3.30 -16.19 6.22
C GLY A 251 -3.43 -16.68 7.67
N THR A 252 -4.16 -15.97 8.53
CA THR A 252 -4.39 -16.35 9.95
C THR A 252 -5.63 -17.22 10.17
N VAL A 253 -6.29 -17.67 9.09
CA VAL A 253 -7.30 -18.73 9.17
C VAL A 253 -6.61 -20.05 9.56
N LYS A 254 -7.13 -20.70 10.62
CA LYS A 254 -6.62 -21.93 11.26
C LYS A 254 -5.90 -22.90 10.30
N GLY A 255 -4.60 -23.12 10.49
CA GLY A 255 -3.95 -24.36 10.05
C GLY A 255 -2.51 -24.29 9.56
N SER A 256 -1.95 -23.12 9.21
CA SER A 256 -0.67 -23.08 8.48
C SER A 256 0.40 -22.29 9.22
N LYS A 257 1.25 -22.99 9.98
CA LYS A 257 2.50 -22.46 10.52
C LYS A 257 3.51 -22.30 9.37
N LYS A 258 3.48 -21.18 8.64
CA LYS A 258 4.62 -20.73 7.86
C LYS A 258 5.09 -19.41 8.47
N VAL A 259 6.21 -19.47 9.18
CA VAL A 259 6.90 -18.30 9.73
C VAL A 259 7.54 -17.58 8.55
N VAL A 260 6.76 -16.72 7.89
CA VAL A 260 7.32 -15.60 7.14
C VAL A 260 7.56 -14.52 8.20
N GLN A 261 8.81 -14.08 8.35
CA GLN A 261 9.10 -12.95 9.24
C GLN A 261 8.19 -11.78 8.86
N PRO A 262 7.34 -11.27 9.78
CA PRO A 262 6.71 -9.99 9.55
C PRO A 262 7.81 -8.95 9.63
N ALA A 263 8.14 -8.32 8.49
CA ALA A 263 8.84 -7.05 8.52
C ALA A 263 8.07 -6.11 9.47
N PRO A 264 8.75 -5.34 10.33
CA PRO A 264 8.11 -4.62 11.41
C PRO A 264 7.31 -3.44 10.85
N SER A 265 6.06 -3.65 10.42
CA SER A 265 5.11 -2.57 10.13
C SER A 265 4.64 -1.96 11.45
N LYS A 266 5.54 -1.23 12.13
CA LYS A 266 5.14 -0.40 13.26
C LYS A 266 4.35 0.79 12.70
N SER A 267 3.04 0.57 12.68
CA SER A 267 1.93 1.47 12.36
C SER A 267 1.43 1.49 10.90
N GLN A 268 0.45 0.63 10.60
CA GLN A 268 -0.39 0.74 9.39
C GLN A 268 -1.08 2.10 9.29
N VAL A 269 -1.43 2.72 10.43
CA VAL A 269 -2.03 4.06 10.46
C VAL A 269 -1.16 5.05 9.69
N ALA A 270 0.16 5.02 9.91
CA ALA A 270 1.09 5.92 9.25
C ALA A 270 1.07 5.73 7.73
N ILE A 271 1.07 4.49 7.23
CA ILE A 271 1.02 4.19 5.80
C ILE A 271 -0.27 4.74 5.17
N PHE A 272 -1.42 4.53 5.80
CA PHE A 272 -2.69 5.08 5.33
C PHE A 272 -2.70 6.63 5.32
N VAL A 273 -2.14 7.27 6.35
CA VAL A 273 -2.03 8.73 6.46
C VAL A 273 -1.17 9.30 5.33
N VAL A 274 0.06 8.82 5.18
CA VAL A 274 1.02 9.37 4.20
C VAL A 274 0.61 9.09 2.77
N LEU A 275 0.03 7.91 2.51
CA LEU A 275 -0.51 7.56 1.19
C LEU A 275 -1.72 8.44 0.83
N ALA A 276 -2.62 8.68 1.78
CA ALA A 276 -3.73 9.60 1.58
C ALA A 276 -3.22 11.02 1.27
N MET A 277 -2.29 11.56 2.05
CA MET A 277 -1.69 12.87 1.78
C MET A 277 -1.05 12.95 0.38
N ALA A 278 -0.30 11.93 -0.02
CA ALA A 278 0.34 11.88 -1.33
C ALA A 278 -0.67 11.88 -2.49
N LEU A 279 -1.69 11.00 -2.43
CA LEU A 279 -2.70 10.87 -3.48
C LEU A 279 -3.63 12.09 -3.55
N ARG A 280 -3.97 12.70 -2.41
CA ARG A 280 -4.75 13.95 -2.39
C ARG A 280 -3.97 15.14 -2.94
N ARG A 281 -2.65 15.18 -2.75
CA ARG A 281 -1.80 16.32 -3.18
C ARG A 281 -1.37 16.22 -4.64
N LYS A 282 -0.99 15.03 -5.10
CA LYS A 282 -0.56 14.76 -6.48
C LYS A 282 -1.27 13.53 -7.06
N PRO A 283 -2.58 13.62 -7.34
CA PRO A 283 -3.36 12.50 -7.86
C PRO A 283 -2.85 11.98 -9.21
N ASP A 284 -2.25 12.84 -10.05
CA ASP A 284 -1.70 12.47 -11.37
C ASP A 284 -0.66 11.35 -11.33
N VAL A 285 0.03 11.16 -10.20
CA VAL A 285 0.95 10.04 -10.00
C VAL A 285 0.24 8.70 -10.21
N LEU A 286 -1.04 8.60 -9.84
CA LEU A 286 -1.80 7.37 -10.02
C LEU A 286 -2.03 7.03 -11.51
N ILE A 287 -2.05 8.03 -12.39
CA ILE A 287 -2.14 7.83 -13.85
C ILE A 287 -0.86 7.18 -14.37
N SER A 288 0.32 7.65 -13.95
CA SER A 288 1.59 7.03 -14.37
C SER A 288 1.76 5.61 -13.85
N LEU A 289 1.08 5.27 -12.76
CA LEU A 289 1.07 3.92 -12.19
C LEU A 289 0.01 3.00 -12.81
N LEU A 290 -0.90 3.51 -13.65
CA LEU A 290 -1.99 2.72 -14.23
C LEU A 290 -1.51 1.45 -14.95
N PRO A 291 -0.47 1.47 -15.81
CA PRO A 291 0.01 0.25 -16.48
C PRO A 291 0.47 -0.81 -15.48
N ILE A 292 1.24 -0.39 -14.48
CA ILE A 292 1.75 -1.26 -13.41
C ILE A 292 0.59 -1.89 -12.64
N ILE A 293 -0.44 -1.11 -12.33
CA ILE A 293 -1.62 -1.60 -11.60
C ILE A 293 -2.42 -2.58 -12.44
N LYS A 294 -2.62 -2.33 -13.75
CA LYS A 294 -3.40 -3.19 -14.66
C LYS A 294 -2.69 -4.48 -15.06
N GLU A 295 -1.37 -4.47 -15.16
CA GLU A 295 -0.59 -5.64 -15.59
C GLU A 295 -0.20 -6.56 -14.43
N ASN A 296 -0.05 -6.01 -13.23
CA ASN A 296 0.43 -6.79 -12.10
C ASN A 296 -0.71 -7.47 -11.33
N PRO A 297 -0.83 -8.81 -11.34
CA PRO A 297 -1.89 -9.54 -10.64
C PRO A 297 -1.91 -9.28 -9.12
N LYS A 298 -0.83 -8.77 -8.54
CA LYS A 298 -0.77 -8.44 -7.10
C LYS A 298 -1.77 -7.36 -6.69
N TYR A 299 -2.24 -6.50 -7.60
CA TYR A 299 -3.25 -5.47 -7.32
C TYR A 299 -4.68 -5.90 -7.68
N HIS A 300 -4.82 -7.08 -8.28
CA HIS A 300 -6.10 -7.62 -8.71
C HIS A 300 -6.63 -8.64 -7.69
N GLY A 301 -7.94 -8.79 -7.66
CA GLY A 301 -8.63 -9.73 -6.77
C GLY A 301 -9.77 -9.07 -6.01
N GLN A 302 -10.79 -9.87 -5.69
CA GLN A 302 -11.97 -9.41 -4.97
C GLN A 302 -11.62 -8.91 -3.56
N ASP A 303 -10.61 -9.51 -2.94
CA ASP A 303 -10.12 -9.16 -1.62
C ASP A 303 -9.38 -7.81 -1.59
N LYS A 304 -8.74 -7.45 -2.72
CA LYS A 304 -7.96 -6.21 -2.88
C LYS A 304 -8.80 -5.04 -3.36
N LEU A 305 -9.97 -5.31 -3.93
CA LEU A 305 -10.87 -4.29 -4.48
C LEU A 305 -11.16 -3.14 -3.51
N PRO A 306 -11.46 -3.36 -2.21
CA PRO A 306 -11.69 -2.24 -1.28
C PRO A 306 -10.48 -1.31 -1.14
N VAL A 307 -9.26 -1.84 -1.20
CA VAL A 307 -8.02 -1.04 -1.19
C VAL A 307 -7.92 -0.22 -2.47
N THR A 308 -8.18 -0.82 -3.63
CA THR A 308 -8.19 -0.12 -4.93
C THR A 308 -9.22 1.00 -4.96
N VAL A 309 -10.46 0.73 -4.51
CA VAL A 309 -11.51 1.75 -4.40
C VAL A 309 -11.08 2.87 -3.46
N TRP A 310 -10.48 2.56 -2.31
CA TRP A 310 -9.99 3.56 -1.37
C TRP A 310 -8.86 4.43 -1.96
N VAL A 311 -7.88 3.84 -2.64
CA VAL A 311 -6.78 4.56 -3.32
C VAL A 311 -7.34 5.53 -4.36
N ILE A 312 -8.26 5.08 -5.22
CA ILE A 312 -8.90 5.95 -6.21
C ILE A 312 -9.70 7.05 -5.51
N ALA A 313 -10.41 6.71 -4.43
CA ALA A 313 -11.19 7.69 -3.68
C ALA A 313 -10.32 8.76 -2.99
N GLN A 314 -9.08 8.46 -2.60
CA GLN A 314 -8.11 9.47 -2.17
C GLN A 314 -7.71 10.39 -3.33
N ALA A 315 -7.44 9.85 -4.52
CA ALA A 315 -7.14 10.65 -5.70
C ALA A 315 -8.32 11.59 -6.07
N CYS A 316 -9.57 11.12 -5.92
CA CYS A 316 -10.78 11.94 -6.14
C CYS A 316 -10.83 13.19 -5.26
N GLN A 317 -10.25 13.16 -4.05
CA GLN A 317 -10.24 14.33 -3.16
C GLN A 317 -9.28 15.42 -3.66
N GLY A 318 -8.22 15.04 -4.38
CA GLY A 318 -7.31 15.99 -5.02
C GLY A 318 -7.81 16.46 -6.38
N ASP A 319 -8.30 15.52 -7.19
CA ASP A 319 -8.77 15.79 -8.55
C ASP A 319 -9.84 14.76 -8.97
N LEU A 320 -11.08 15.25 -9.16
CA LEU A 320 -12.22 14.42 -9.55
C LEU A 320 -12.04 13.76 -10.92
N ALA A 321 -11.38 14.42 -11.85
CA ALA A 321 -11.17 13.89 -13.19
C ALA A 321 -10.11 12.78 -13.19
N VAL A 322 -9.04 12.89 -12.38
CA VAL A 322 -8.13 11.75 -12.16
C VAL A 322 -8.87 10.57 -11.53
N GLY A 323 -9.67 10.84 -10.49
CA GLY A 323 -10.51 9.83 -9.85
C GLY A 323 -11.44 9.10 -10.81
N LEU A 324 -12.16 9.84 -11.67
CA LEU A 324 -13.04 9.26 -12.68
C LEU A 324 -12.24 8.46 -13.72
N TYR A 325 -11.12 8.98 -14.20
CA TYR A 325 -10.26 8.27 -15.14
C TYR A 325 -9.83 6.91 -14.59
N MET A 326 -9.34 6.86 -13.34
CA MET A 326 -8.94 5.61 -12.70
C MET A 326 -10.12 4.66 -12.50
N TRP A 327 -11.30 5.18 -12.12
CA TRP A 327 -12.52 4.38 -12.02
C TRP A 327 -12.91 3.75 -13.36
N VAL A 328 -12.88 4.52 -14.45
CA VAL A 328 -13.19 4.05 -15.80
C VAL A 328 -12.19 3.00 -16.27
N GLN A 329 -10.90 3.18 -15.98
CA GLN A 329 -9.84 2.31 -16.50
C GLN A 329 -9.66 1.01 -15.71
N ILE A 330 -9.94 1.02 -14.40
CA ILE A 330 -9.71 -0.13 -13.50
C ILE A 330 -11.02 -0.79 -13.08
N LEU A 331 -12.01 -0.01 -12.65
CA LEU A 331 -13.18 -0.53 -11.94
C LEU A 331 -14.36 -0.82 -12.86
N LEU A 332 -14.64 0.05 -13.83
CA LEU A 332 -15.75 -0.15 -14.78
C LEU A 332 -15.67 -1.49 -15.53
N PRO A 333 -14.50 -1.94 -16.07
CA PRO A 333 -14.40 -3.23 -16.75
C PRO A 333 -14.77 -4.42 -15.86
N MET A 334 -14.57 -4.30 -14.53
CA MET A 334 -14.94 -5.34 -13.58
C MET A 334 -16.46 -5.51 -13.48
N LEU A 335 -17.24 -4.47 -13.77
CA LEU A 335 -18.71 -4.52 -13.77
C LEU A 335 -19.27 -5.30 -14.96
N SER A 336 -18.52 -5.34 -16.07
CA SER A 336 -18.94 -5.93 -17.34
C SER A 336 -18.40 -7.35 -17.57
N SER A 337 -17.53 -7.85 -16.70
CA SER A 337 -16.99 -9.20 -16.82
C SER A 337 -18.08 -10.27 -16.61
N LYS A 338 -18.08 -11.29 -17.48
CA LYS A 338 -18.99 -12.45 -17.41
C LYS A 338 -18.81 -13.26 -16.12
N SER A 339 -17.64 -13.15 -15.48
CA SER A 339 -17.43 -13.58 -14.10
C SER A 339 -18.11 -12.56 -13.18
N SER A 340 -19.32 -12.90 -12.71
CA SER A 340 -20.19 -12.01 -11.96
C SER A 340 -19.43 -11.27 -10.85
N CYS A 341 -19.20 -9.97 -11.03
CA CYS A 341 -18.80 -9.07 -9.94
C CYS A 341 -19.81 -9.27 -8.81
N ASN A 342 -19.33 -9.68 -7.63
CA ASN A 342 -20.22 -9.98 -6.53
C ASN A 342 -21.00 -8.70 -6.13
N PRO A 343 -22.19 -8.82 -5.51
CA PRO A 343 -23.01 -7.65 -5.22
C PRO A 343 -22.32 -6.58 -4.36
N GLN A 344 -21.45 -6.97 -3.43
CA GLN A 344 -20.71 -6.02 -2.56
C GLN A 344 -19.66 -5.24 -3.35
N SER A 345 -18.89 -5.93 -4.18
CA SER A 345 -17.90 -5.32 -5.07
C SER A 345 -18.55 -4.36 -6.06
N ARG A 346 -19.69 -4.75 -6.64
CA ARG A 346 -20.48 -3.89 -7.52
C ARG A 346 -20.96 -2.64 -6.78
N ASP A 347 -21.46 -2.83 -5.56
CA ASP A 347 -21.93 -1.73 -4.72
C ASP A 347 -20.82 -0.73 -4.39
N LEU A 348 -19.64 -1.20 -3.97
CA LEU A 348 -18.48 -0.35 -3.69
C LEU A 348 -18.01 0.45 -4.91
N ILE A 349 -17.95 -0.20 -6.09
CA ILE A 349 -17.57 0.46 -7.34
C ILE A 349 -18.58 1.57 -7.69
N LEU A 350 -19.88 1.31 -7.55
CA LEU A 350 -20.93 2.29 -7.83
C LEU A 350 -20.95 3.43 -6.81
N GLN A 351 -20.77 3.12 -5.52
CA GLN A 351 -20.68 4.14 -4.46
C GLN A 351 -19.57 5.17 -4.75
N LEU A 352 -18.45 4.72 -5.32
CA LEU A 352 -17.33 5.62 -5.66
C LEU A 352 -17.71 6.60 -6.77
N VAL A 353 -18.26 6.13 -7.90
CA VAL A 353 -18.63 7.03 -9.01
C VAL A 353 -19.80 7.94 -8.63
N GLU A 354 -20.75 7.47 -7.83
CA GLU A 354 -21.81 8.30 -7.26
C GLU A 354 -21.26 9.43 -6.40
N ARG A 355 -20.28 9.14 -5.55
CA ARG A 355 -19.58 10.18 -4.77
C ARG A 355 -18.88 11.19 -5.68
N ILE A 356 -18.24 10.74 -6.77
CA ILE A 356 -17.58 11.63 -7.73
C ILE A 356 -18.62 12.57 -8.37
N LEU A 357 -19.73 12.02 -8.87
CA LEU A 357 -20.76 12.82 -9.57
C LEU A 357 -21.59 13.70 -8.62
N SER A 358 -21.74 13.29 -7.36
CA SER A 358 -22.44 14.07 -6.33
C SER A 358 -21.56 15.19 -5.72
N SER A 359 -20.28 15.26 -6.08
CA SER A 359 -19.38 16.30 -5.58
C SER A 359 -19.81 17.69 -6.05
N PRO A 360 -19.71 18.74 -5.22
CA PRO A 360 -19.98 20.10 -5.66
C PRO A 360 -19.15 20.46 -6.90
N LYS A 361 -19.81 20.99 -7.95
CA LYS A 361 -19.17 21.32 -9.24
C LYS A 361 -18.58 20.13 -10.00
N ALA A 362 -18.96 18.88 -9.70
CA ALA A 362 -18.47 17.70 -10.40
C ALA A 362 -18.63 17.82 -11.92
N ARG A 363 -19.85 18.13 -12.41
CA ARG A 363 -20.13 18.24 -13.84
C ARG A 363 -19.19 19.21 -14.57
N PRO A 364 -19.09 20.51 -14.22
CA PRO A 364 -18.18 21.41 -14.93
C PRO A 364 -16.70 21.01 -14.80
N ILE A 365 -16.26 20.46 -13.66
CA ILE A 365 -14.88 19.97 -13.49
C ILE A 365 -14.59 18.82 -14.47
N LEU A 366 -15.50 17.84 -14.55
CA LEU A 366 -15.33 16.67 -15.40
C LEU A 366 -15.43 17.00 -16.89
N LEU A 367 -16.31 17.92 -17.28
CA LEU A 367 -16.41 18.38 -18.67
C LEU A 367 -15.15 19.15 -19.11
N ASN A 368 -14.63 20.03 -18.26
CA ASN A 368 -13.38 20.75 -18.53
C ASN A 368 -12.17 19.80 -18.53
N GLY A 369 -12.21 18.74 -17.72
CA GLY A 369 -11.17 17.71 -17.63
C GLY A 369 -11.37 16.53 -18.57
N ALA A 370 -12.35 16.55 -19.48
CA ALA A 370 -12.76 15.38 -20.26
C ALA A 370 -11.67 14.79 -21.16
N VAL A 371 -10.70 15.62 -21.57
CA VAL A 371 -9.50 15.21 -22.29
C VAL A 371 -8.27 15.69 -21.52
N ARG A 372 -7.38 14.77 -21.13
CA ARG A 372 -6.13 15.06 -20.41
C ARG A 372 -4.96 14.39 -21.10
N LYS A 373 -3.92 15.16 -21.42
CA LYS A 373 -2.71 14.67 -22.10
C LYS A 373 -3.02 13.85 -23.38
N GLY A 374 -4.08 14.20 -24.10
CA GLY A 374 -4.54 13.51 -25.31
C GLY A 374 -5.47 12.31 -25.08
N GLU A 375 -5.63 11.85 -23.82
CA GLU A 375 -6.51 10.75 -23.47
C GLU A 375 -7.86 11.25 -22.93
N ARG A 376 -8.91 10.47 -23.16
CA ARG A 376 -10.26 10.79 -22.66
C ARG A 376 -10.53 10.15 -21.31
N LEU A 377 -11.23 10.88 -20.44
CA LEU A 377 -11.74 10.34 -19.18
C LEU A 377 -12.64 9.13 -19.41
N VAL A 378 -13.57 9.24 -20.37
CA VAL A 378 -14.45 8.16 -20.80
C VAL A 378 -14.15 7.86 -22.27
N PRO A 379 -13.30 6.87 -22.58
CA PRO A 379 -13.03 6.46 -23.96
C PRO A 379 -14.23 5.72 -24.57
N ALA A 380 -14.25 5.59 -25.91
CA ALA A 380 -15.37 4.98 -26.63
C ALA A 380 -15.77 3.57 -26.13
N PRO A 381 -14.84 2.64 -25.82
CA PRO A 381 -15.21 1.34 -25.25
C PRO A 381 -15.88 1.45 -23.87
N ALA A 382 -15.46 2.41 -23.04
CA ALA A 382 -16.09 2.64 -21.75
C ALA A 382 -17.51 3.21 -21.89
N LEU A 383 -17.74 4.08 -22.87
CA LEU A 383 -19.08 4.56 -23.21
C LEU A 383 -19.99 3.40 -23.64
N GLU A 384 -19.49 2.47 -24.45
CA GLU A 384 -20.24 1.27 -24.83
C GLU A 384 -20.61 0.43 -23.59
N LEU A 385 -19.64 0.18 -22.68
CA LEU A 385 -19.90 -0.57 -21.45
C LEU A 385 -20.96 0.10 -20.57
N LEU A 386 -20.87 1.43 -20.41
CA LEU A 386 -21.84 2.21 -19.64
C LEU A 386 -23.24 2.15 -20.28
N MET A 387 -23.33 2.31 -21.59
CA MET A 387 -24.60 2.23 -22.32
C MET A 387 -25.25 0.85 -22.14
N ARG A 388 -24.49 -0.23 -22.33
CA ARG A 388 -25.00 -1.61 -22.14
C ARG A 388 -25.41 -1.90 -20.70
N ALA A 389 -24.69 -1.35 -19.71
CA ALA A 389 -25.04 -1.48 -18.30
C ALA A 389 -26.31 -0.70 -17.92
N THR A 390 -26.58 0.40 -18.63
CA THR A 390 -27.74 1.27 -18.43
C THR A 390 -28.99 0.72 -19.10
N PHE A 391 -28.86 0.17 -20.31
CA PHE A 391 -29.97 -0.35 -21.10
C PHE A 391 -29.84 -1.86 -21.36
N PRO A 392 -29.84 -2.71 -20.31
CA PRO A 392 -29.84 -4.16 -20.52
C PRO A 392 -31.21 -4.62 -21.01
N ALA A 393 -31.29 -5.86 -21.51
CA ALA A 393 -32.58 -6.49 -21.80
C ALA A 393 -33.51 -6.48 -20.56
N PRO A 394 -34.84 -6.39 -20.72
CA PRO A 394 -35.77 -6.29 -19.59
C PRO A 394 -35.59 -7.39 -18.53
N SER A 395 -35.26 -8.62 -18.96
CA SER A 395 -35.00 -9.77 -18.07
C SER A 395 -33.68 -9.69 -17.31
N ALA A 396 -32.74 -8.85 -17.75
CA ALA A 396 -31.41 -8.67 -17.15
C ALA A 396 -31.31 -7.42 -16.26
N ARG A 397 -32.41 -6.65 -16.11
CA ARG A 397 -32.45 -5.49 -15.21
C ARG A 397 -32.27 -5.95 -13.76
N VAL A 398 -31.42 -5.23 -13.03
CA VAL A 398 -31.13 -5.46 -11.61
C VAL A 398 -31.17 -4.13 -10.87
N LYS A 399 -31.15 -4.14 -9.53
CA LYS A 399 -31.08 -2.89 -8.72
C LYS A 399 -29.94 -1.95 -9.12
N ALA A 400 -28.83 -2.49 -9.62
CA ALA A 400 -27.72 -1.68 -10.10
C ALA A 400 -28.03 -0.92 -11.40
N THR A 401 -28.99 -1.38 -12.20
CA THR A 401 -29.41 -0.73 -13.45
C THR A 401 -29.93 0.68 -13.19
N GLU A 402 -30.76 0.88 -12.17
CA GLU A 402 -31.26 2.21 -11.76
C GLU A 402 -30.12 3.18 -11.40
N ARG A 403 -29.06 2.65 -10.78
CA ARG A 403 -27.86 3.45 -10.45
C ARG A 403 -27.11 3.85 -11.72
N PHE A 404 -26.96 2.94 -12.69
CA PHE A 404 -26.39 3.29 -13.99
C PHE A 404 -27.22 4.34 -14.73
N GLU A 405 -28.55 4.24 -14.71
CA GLU A 405 -29.47 5.23 -15.32
C GLU A 405 -29.26 6.63 -14.74
N ALA A 406 -29.01 6.76 -13.43
CA ALA A 406 -28.70 8.05 -12.80
C ALA A 406 -27.32 8.60 -13.20
N LEU A 407 -26.31 7.74 -13.35
CA LEU A 407 -24.92 8.11 -13.66
C LEU A 407 -24.70 8.40 -15.15
N TYR A 408 -25.40 7.67 -16.01
CA TYR A 408 -25.17 7.60 -17.44
C TYR A 408 -25.23 8.94 -18.17
N PRO A 409 -26.22 9.84 -17.94
CA PRO A 409 -26.31 11.10 -18.67
C PRO A 409 -25.04 11.96 -18.54
N THR A 410 -24.49 12.05 -17.32
CA THR A 410 -23.27 12.84 -17.06
C THR A 410 -22.05 12.17 -17.69
N LEU A 411 -21.92 10.84 -17.56
CA LEU A 411 -20.79 10.11 -18.12
C LEU A 411 -20.81 10.08 -19.66
N LYS A 412 -22.00 10.01 -20.26
CA LYS A 412 -22.22 10.18 -21.71
C LYS A 412 -21.75 11.56 -22.16
N GLU A 413 -22.12 12.62 -21.45
CA GLU A 413 -21.69 13.98 -21.76
C GLU A 413 -20.16 14.12 -21.70
N VAL A 414 -19.52 13.59 -20.65
CA VAL A 414 -18.06 13.58 -20.50
C VAL A 414 -17.38 12.77 -21.61
N ALA A 415 -17.98 11.68 -22.09
CA ALA A 415 -17.43 10.89 -23.19
C ALA A 415 -17.48 11.65 -24.53
N LEU A 416 -18.57 12.38 -24.76
CA LEU A 416 -18.88 13.02 -26.04
C LEU A 416 -18.42 14.48 -26.14
N VAL A 417 -18.04 15.14 -25.05
CA VAL A 417 -17.55 16.53 -25.10
C VAL A 417 -16.20 16.61 -25.80
N GLY A 418 -15.97 17.65 -26.60
CA GLY A 418 -14.70 17.89 -27.27
C GLY A 418 -14.82 18.94 -28.37
N SER A 419 -13.68 19.47 -28.81
CA SER A 419 -13.65 20.49 -29.85
C SER A 419 -14.16 19.92 -31.19
N PRO A 420 -15.22 20.53 -31.77
CA PRO A 420 -15.68 20.27 -33.12
C PRO A 420 -14.54 20.19 -34.14
N GLY A 421 -14.59 19.23 -35.07
CA GLY A 421 -13.62 19.11 -36.17
C GLY A 421 -12.19 18.66 -35.81
N SER A 422 -11.82 18.56 -34.52
CA SER A 422 -10.48 18.15 -34.11
C SER A 422 -10.15 16.71 -34.51
N LYS A 423 -8.86 16.41 -34.76
CA LYS A 423 -8.38 15.05 -35.11
C LYS A 423 -8.82 14.01 -34.07
N GLY A 424 -8.65 14.34 -32.78
CA GLY A 424 -9.08 13.47 -31.69
C GLY A 424 -10.58 13.24 -31.64
N MET A 425 -11.39 14.28 -31.96
CA MET A 425 -12.83 14.13 -32.04
C MET A 425 -13.25 13.23 -33.20
N LYS A 426 -12.64 13.38 -34.39
CA LYS A 426 -12.91 12.51 -35.54
C LYS A 426 -12.65 11.03 -35.24
N GLN A 427 -11.53 10.72 -34.58
CA GLN A 427 -11.20 9.36 -34.16
C GLN A 427 -12.24 8.79 -33.20
N VAL A 428 -12.69 9.59 -32.24
CA VAL A 428 -13.70 9.18 -31.25
C VAL A 428 -15.05 8.96 -31.89
N THR A 429 -15.48 9.86 -32.76
CA THR A 429 -16.69 9.70 -33.57
C THR A 429 -16.65 8.39 -34.36
N GLN A 430 -15.52 8.07 -35.00
CA GLN A 430 -15.36 6.81 -35.75
C GLN A 430 -15.42 5.56 -34.84
N GLN A 431 -14.77 5.59 -33.69
CA GLN A 431 -14.83 4.47 -32.73
C GLN A 431 -16.23 4.27 -32.17
N VAL A 432 -16.86 5.36 -31.72
CA VAL A 432 -18.24 5.35 -31.19
C VAL A 432 -19.20 4.87 -32.26
N PHE A 433 -19.08 5.34 -33.50
CA PHE A 433 -19.91 4.92 -34.63
C PHE A 433 -19.96 3.40 -34.77
N ASN A 434 -18.81 2.72 -34.76
CA ASN A 434 -18.74 1.27 -34.89
C ASN A 434 -19.46 0.53 -33.76
N PHE A 435 -19.33 1.00 -32.51
CA PHE A 435 -20.01 0.40 -31.37
C PHE A 435 -21.52 0.63 -31.43
N MET A 436 -21.96 1.82 -31.82
CA MET A 436 -23.38 2.18 -31.88
C MET A 436 -24.13 1.43 -32.98
N VAL A 437 -23.51 1.23 -34.17
CA VAL A 437 -24.12 0.42 -35.25
C VAL A 437 -24.41 -0.99 -34.76
N LYS A 438 -23.46 -1.60 -34.04
CA LYS A 438 -23.64 -2.94 -33.49
C LYS A 438 -24.77 -2.97 -32.45
N ALA A 439 -24.73 -2.07 -31.46
CA ALA A 439 -25.73 -2.02 -30.40
C ALA A 439 -27.16 -1.74 -30.92
N ALA A 440 -27.30 -0.92 -31.96
CA ALA A 440 -28.58 -0.63 -32.59
C ALA A 440 -29.25 -1.89 -33.17
N GLY A 441 -28.46 -2.85 -33.68
CA GLY A 441 -28.95 -4.08 -34.29
C GLY A 441 -29.26 -5.23 -33.33
N GLU A 442 -29.10 -5.07 -32.01
CA GLU A 442 -29.21 -6.17 -31.04
C GLU A 442 -30.65 -6.48 -30.59
N GLY A 443 -31.65 -5.74 -31.07
CA GLY A 443 -33.06 -6.04 -30.81
C GLY A 443 -33.53 -5.73 -29.38
N VAL A 444 -32.75 -4.97 -28.60
CA VAL A 444 -33.14 -4.47 -27.28
C VAL A 444 -33.66 -3.04 -27.45
N PRO A 445 -34.97 -2.76 -27.28
CA PRO A 445 -35.57 -1.49 -27.70
C PRO A 445 -34.90 -0.24 -27.13
N ASP A 446 -34.67 -0.18 -25.82
CA ASP A 446 -34.08 0.99 -25.16
C ASP A 446 -32.61 1.20 -25.54
N LEU A 447 -31.85 0.10 -25.63
CA LEU A 447 -30.45 0.12 -26.09
C LEU A 447 -30.36 0.59 -27.54
N SER A 448 -31.22 0.05 -28.41
CA SER A 448 -31.26 0.40 -29.83
C SER A 448 -31.63 1.86 -30.03
N LYS A 449 -32.55 2.38 -29.22
CA LYS A 449 -32.93 3.80 -29.24
C LYS A 449 -31.74 4.69 -28.88
N GLU A 450 -31.12 4.46 -27.71
CA GLU A 450 -29.96 5.26 -27.27
C GLU A 450 -28.79 5.16 -28.26
N ALA A 451 -28.49 3.95 -28.75
CA ALA A 451 -27.43 3.75 -29.73
C ALA A 451 -27.71 4.51 -31.03
N SER A 452 -28.97 4.56 -31.48
CA SER A 452 -29.39 5.34 -32.65
C SER A 452 -29.23 6.85 -32.43
N GLU A 453 -29.54 7.36 -31.24
CA GLU A 453 -29.36 8.78 -30.90
C GLU A 453 -27.87 9.18 -30.92
N ILE A 454 -26.99 8.37 -30.34
CA ILE A 454 -25.54 8.61 -30.37
C ILE A 454 -25.00 8.44 -31.80
N PHE A 455 -25.51 7.47 -32.56
CA PHE A 455 -25.16 7.29 -33.97
C PHE A 455 -25.49 8.54 -34.79
N ILE A 456 -26.68 9.11 -34.63
CA ILE A 456 -27.05 10.38 -35.28
C ILE A 456 -26.11 11.50 -34.83
N TRP A 457 -25.79 11.58 -33.54
CA TRP A 457 -24.84 12.56 -33.02
C TRP A 457 -23.45 12.47 -33.69
N CYS A 458 -23.01 11.27 -34.08
CA CYS A 458 -21.76 11.04 -34.82
C CYS A 458 -21.80 11.57 -36.26
N LEU A 459 -22.99 11.64 -36.88
CA LEU A 459 -23.17 12.10 -38.26
C LEU A 459 -23.33 13.61 -38.38
N VAL A 460 -23.80 14.28 -37.32
CA VAL A 460 -24.00 15.73 -37.33
C VAL A 460 -22.64 16.44 -37.41
N PRO A 461 -22.40 17.28 -38.43
CA PRO A 461 -21.18 18.08 -38.53
C PRO A 461 -21.03 18.93 -37.26
N LYS A 462 -19.93 18.72 -36.53
CA LYS A 462 -19.55 19.61 -35.45
C LYS A 462 -18.84 20.79 -36.14
N SER A 463 -19.59 21.85 -36.46
CA SER A 463 -19.09 23.12 -37.01
C SER A 463 -18.50 23.99 -35.92
#